data_AF-A0A3B0V0C6-F1
#
_entry.id   AF-A0A3B0V0C6-F1
#
_cell.length_a   1.000
_cell.length_b   1.000
_cell.length_c   1.000
_cell.angle_alpha   90.00
_cell.angle_beta   90.00
_cell.angle_gamma   90.00
#
_symmetry.space_group_name_H-M   'P 1'
#
loop_
_entity.id
_entity.type
_entity.pdbx_description
1 polymer ?
#
loop_
_entity_poly.entity_id
_entity_poly.type
_entity_poly.pdbx_seq_one_letter_code
_entity_poly.pdbx_strand_id
1 'polypeptide(L)'
;KLMTMSAADFIEQWFESDPLKASLAASGIIGTYLGPRSPGSAYVMLHHYMGEIDGAFRAWGFHKGGTGGIADVIARSAQAFGAEIKCNAAVAEVIVRNGRSVGVALQNGDDYYADVVLSSLDPKQTFLNLVDAKHLPTDLIDSITKFNTYGSSGKVNLALDGLPDLACMPGPGRHLAGAISISPNLDYLERAYDDAKYGEFSKRPYMDVIIPSMIDPDMAPPGKHVMSCFVQYAPYKLRDGEWTDAKRDAFGDAVVDTLAEYIPNLKDIILHRQVLTPVDIERTTGITQGNIFHGELTLSQLFFLRPAAGYAKYRTPIKGYYQCGSGTHPGGGIMGSPGQLAVREVLKEL
;
A
#
# COMPACT_ATOMS: atom_id res chain seq x y z
N LYS A 1 -17.01 -17.68 6.89
CA LYS A 1 -15.68 -18.11 7.38
C LYS A 1 -14.64 -17.03 7.08
N LEU A 2 -14.18 -16.85 5.83
CA LEU A 2 -13.12 -15.88 5.51
C LEU A 2 -13.40 -14.43 5.95
N MET A 3 -14.64 -13.96 5.85
CA MET A 3 -15.00 -12.59 6.24
C MET A 3 -14.87 -12.27 7.73
N THR A 4 -14.89 -13.28 8.60
CA THR A 4 -15.02 -13.09 10.06
C THR A 4 -13.97 -13.86 10.87
N MET A 5 -13.33 -14.87 10.28
CA MET A 5 -12.25 -15.62 10.93
C MET A 5 -10.94 -14.87 10.85
N SER A 6 -10.02 -15.19 11.76
CA SER A 6 -8.64 -14.78 11.65
C SER A 6 -7.89 -15.64 10.64
N ALA A 7 -6.80 -15.11 10.07
CA ALA A 7 -5.91 -15.86 9.18
C ALA A 7 -5.31 -17.07 9.89
N ALA A 8 -4.95 -16.93 11.17
CA ALA A 8 -4.46 -18.01 12.01
C ALA A 8 -5.48 -19.16 12.12
N ASP A 9 -6.71 -18.88 12.58
CA ASP A 9 -7.74 -19.93 12.75
C ASP A 9 -8.10 -20.61 11.42
N PHE A 10 -8.02 -19.87 10.31
CA PHE A 10 -8.30 -20.42 9.00
C PHE A 10 -7.21 -21.39 8.54
N ILE A 11 -5.94 -21.01 8.69
CA ILE A 11 -4.79 -21.80 8.24
C ILE A 11 -4.55 -23.03 9.15
N GLU A 12 -4.80 -22.93 10.45
CA GLU A 12 -4.65 -24.03 11.41
C GLU A 12 -5.63 -25.20 11.18
N GLN A 13 -6.70 -25.00 10.41
CA GLN A 13 -7.57 -26.10 9.97
C GLN A 13 -6.90 -27.06 8.98
N TRP A 14 -5.79 -26.65 8.35
CA TRP A 14 -5.19 -27.37 7.21
C TRP A 14 -3.72 -27.72 7.39
N PHE A 15 -2.98 -26.98 8.24
CA PHE A 15 -1.54 -27.09 8.33
C PHE A 15 -1.07 -27.19 9.78
N GLU A 16 -0.03 -27.99 10.01
CA GLU A 16 0.54 -28.22 11.36
C GLU A 16 1.89 -27.50 11.55
N SER A 17 2.65 -27.27 10.47
CA SER A 17 4.00 -26.69 10.52
C SER A 17 3.99 -25.19 10.78
N ASP A 18 4.63 -24.74 11.86
CA ASP A 18 4.65 -23.32 12.25
C ASP A 18 5.23 -22.37 11.19
N PRO A 19 6.39 -22.65 10.55
CA PRO A 19 6.91 -21.80 9.47
C PRO A 19 5.97 -21.71 8.28
N LEU A 20 5.31 -22.82 7.91
CA LEU A 20 4.35 -22.84 6.81
C LEU A 20 3.09 -22.04 7.16
N LYS A 21 2.53 -22.26 8.35
CA LYS A 21 1.35 -21.53 8.83
C LYS A 21 1.60 -20.03 8.83
N ALA A 22 2.73 -19.59 9.37
CA ALA A 22 3.09 -18.18 9.45
C ALA A 22 3.32 -17.56 8.08
N SER A 23 4.01 -18.26 7.18
CA SER A 23 4.24 -17.77 5.81
C SER A 23 2.92 -17.59 5.04
N LEU A 24 1.96 -18.50 5.21
CA LEU A 24 0.65 -18.39 4.57
C LEU A 24 -0.22 -17.30 5.22
N ALA A 25 -0.20 -17.20 6.56
CA ALA A 25 -0.95 -16.20 7.31
C ALA A 25 -0.40 -14.77 7.14
N ALA A 26 0.87 -14.61 6.75
CA ALA A 26 1.49 -13.32 6.51
C ALA A 26 0.74 -12.48 5.46
N SER A 27 0.17 -13.10 4.42
CA SER A 27 -0.68 -12.38 3.46
C SER A 27 -1.95 -11.78 4.10
N GLY A 28 -2.35 -12.26 5.27
CA GLY A 28 -3.46 -11.73 6.07
C GLY A 28 -3.14 -10.46 6.85
N ILE A 29 -1.88 -10.02 6.88
CA ILE A 29 -1.44 -8.85 7.64
C ILE A 29 -0.83 -7.73 6.78
N ILE A 30 -0.61 -7.98 5.48
CA ILE A 30 -0.03 -7.00 4.56
C ILE A 30 -0.95 -5.78 4.47
N GLY A 31 -0.41 -4.59 4.79
CA GLY A 31 -1.07 -3.29 4.61
C GLY A 31 -2.33 -3.08 5.45
N THR A 32 -2.54 -3.89 6.50
CA THR A 32 -3.64 -3.76 7.45
C THR A 32 -3.13 -3.52 8.86
N TYR A 33 -3.88 -2.81 9.71
CA TYR A 33 -3.56 -2.63 11.13
C TYR A 33 -4.17 -3.75 11.99
N LEU A 34 -3.93 -5.01 11.60
CA LEU A 34 -4.50 -6.20 12.23
C LEU A 34 -3.45 -7.31 12.34
N GLY A 35 -3.41 -8.00 13.48
CA GLY A 35 -2.59 -9.22 13.67
C GLY A 35 -3.17 -10.46 12.98
N PRO A 36 -2.38 -11.54 12.83
CA PRO A 36 -2.83 -12.78 12.20
C PRO A 36 -3.99 -13.44 12.94
N ARG A 37 -4.18 -13.18 14.25
CA ARG A 37 -5.31 -13.66 15.07
C ARG A 37 -6.48 -12.70 15.15
N SER A 38 -6.39 -11.54 14.50
CA SER A 38 -7.51 -10.58 14.48
C SER A 38 -8.65 -11.08 13.59
N PRO A 39 -9.92 -10.99 14.04
CA PRO A 39 -11.07 -11.33 13.20
C PRO A 39 -11.06 -10.55 11.87
N GLY A 40 -11.28 -11.24 10.76
CA GLY A 40 -11.31 -10.66 9.41
C GLY A 40 -9.97 -10.68 8.66
N SER A 41 -8.84 -10.99 9.31
CA SER A 41 -7.54 -11.10 8.62
C SER A 41 -7.49 -12.26 7.60
N ALA A 42 -8.38 -13.26 7.72
CA ALA A 42 -8.53 -14.29 6.70
C ALA A 42 -9.06 -13.74 5.36
N TYR A 43 -9.85 -12.66 5.38
CA TYR A 43 -10.25 -11.97 4.15
C TYR A 43 -9.09 -11.21 3.54
N VAL A 44 -8.27 -10.52 4.36
CA VAL A 44 -7.07 -9.82 3.87
C VAL A 44 -6.13 -10.81 3.19
N MET A 45 -6.00 -12.01 3.74
CA MET A 45 -5.25 -13.10 3.13
C MET A 45 -5.85 -13.47 1.75
N LEU A 46 -7.17 -13.67 1.68
CA LEU A 46 -7.85 -13.93 0.42
C LEU A 46 -7.63 -12.81 -0.60
N HIS A 47 -7.72 -11.54 -0.20
CA HIS A 47 -7.52 -10.38 -1.08
C HIS A 47 -6.17 -10.44 -1.82
N HIS A 48 -5.10 -10.86 -1.14
CA HIS A 48 -3.77 -11.01 -1.72
C HIS A 48 -3.58 -12.28 -2.57
N TYR A 49 -4.47 -13.27 -2.43
CA TYR A 49 -4.52 -14.46 -3.29
C TYR A 49 -5.55 -14.35 -4.42
N MET A 50 -6.38 -13.31 -4.42
CA MET A 50 -7.32 -13.03 -5.47
C MET A 50 -6.61 -12.28 -6.60
N GLY A 51 -6.34 -12.96 -7.69
CA GLY A 51 -5.75 -12.32 -8.86
C GLY A 51 -5.12 -13.31 -9.81
N GLU A 52 -4.93 -12.83 -11.03
CA GLU A 52 -4.25 -13.54 -12.10
C GLU A 52 -3.42 -12.52 -12.87
N ILE A 53 -2.22 -12.94 -13.29
CA ILE A 53 -1.40 -12.18 -14.23
C ILE A 53 -1.13 -13.13 -15.40
N ASP A 54 -1.54 -12.74 -16.61
CA ASP A 54 -1.30 -13.47 -17.87
C ASP A 54 -1.62 -14.98 -17.81
N GLY A 55 -2.78 -15.39 -17.29
CA GLY A 55 -3.15 -16.81 -17.16
C GLY A 55 -2.67 -17.47 -15.87
N ALA A 56 -1.77 -16.84 -15.12
CA ALA A 56 -1.17 -17.41 -13.92
C ALA A 56 -1.89 -16.94 -12.64
N PHE A 57 -2.66 -17.85 -12.05
CA PHE A 57 -3.38 -17.60 -10.80
C PHE A 57 -2.43 -17.41 -9.62
N ARG A 58 -2.68 -16.41 -8.77
CA ARG A 58 -1.84 -16.05 -7.60
C ARG A 58 -0.39 -15.67 -7.94
N ALA A 59 -0.12 -15.29 -9.18
CA ALA A 59 1.21 -14.84 -9.58
C ALA A 59 1.44 -13.38 -9.20
N TRP A 60 2.69 -13.08 -8.84
CA TRP A 60 3.20 -11.72 -8.70
C TRP A 60 4.16 -11.45 -9.86
N GLY A 61 3.92 -10.36 -10.59
CA GLY A 61 4.72 -9.95 -11.74
C GLY A 61 5.78 -8.93 -11.34
N PHE A 62 6.97 -9.05 -11.91
CA PHE A 62 8.00 -8.03 -11.84
C PHE A 62 8.07 -7.32 -13.18
N HIS A 63 7.88 -6.00 -13.17
CA HIS A 63 8.04 -5.18 -14.37
C HIS A 63 9.49 -4.71 -14.50
N LYS A 64 10.00 -4.65 -15.73
CA LYS A 64 11.32 -4.06 -16.02
C LYS A 64 11.35 -2.59 -15.59
N GLY A 65 12.34 -2.16 -14.81
CA GLY A 65 12.36 -0.84 -14.18
C GLY A 65 11.44 -0.71 -12.95
N GLY A 66 10.95 -1.82 -12.40
CA GLY A 66 10.12 -1.86 -11.20
C GLY A 66 8.73 -1.23 -11.37
N THR A 67 8.12 -0.86 -10.24
CA THR A 67 6.78 -0.25 -10.22
C THR A 67 6.73 1.13 -10.88
N GLY A 68 7.84 1.89 -10.86
CA GLY A 68 7.97 3.14 -11.61
C GLY A 68 7.84 2.91 -13.12
N GLY A 69 8.43 1.84 -13.65
CA GLY A 69 8.29 1.45 -15.05
C GLY A 69 6.84 1.19 -15.47
N ILE A 70 6.01 0.64 -14.57
CA ILE A 70 4.57 0.47 -14.84
C ILE A 70 3.89 1.83 -15.00
N ALA A 71 4.14 2.77 -14.07
CA ALA A 71 3.59 4.11 -14.14
C ALA A 71 4.03 4.84 -15.43
N ASP A 72 5.29 4.71 -15.81
CA ASP A 72 5.83 5.31 -17.03
C ASP A 72 5.18 4.75 -18.30
N VAL A 73 4.93 3.43 -18.36
CA VAL A 73 4.24 2.81 -19.49
C VAL A 73 2.80 3.31 -19.60
N ILE A 74 2.09 3.40 -18.48
CA ILE A 74 0.71 3.94 -18.44
C ILE A 74 0.70 5.39 -18.90
N ALA A 75 1.63 6.21 -18.41
CA ALA A 75 1.77 7.61 -18.80
C ALA A 75 2.02 7.76 -20.30
N ARG A 76 2.99 7.02 -20.86
CA ARG A 76 3.28 7.03 -22.30
C ARG A 76 2.09 6.57 -23.13
N SER A 77 1.38 5.53 -22.69
CA SER A 77 0.18 5.06 -23.37
C SER A 77 -0.90 6.15 -23.39
N ALA A 78 -1.15 6.83 -22.27
CA ALA A 78 -2.13 7.91 -22.21
C ALA A 78 -1.74 9.07 -23.14
N GLN A 79 -0.47 9.49 -23.14
CA GLN A 79 0.06 10.53 -24.02
C GLN A 79 -0.06 10.18 -25.51
N ALA A 80 0.13 8.90 -25.87
CA ALA A 80 -0.07 8.42 -27.24
C ALA A 80 -1.53 8.56 -27.72
N PHE A 81 -2.49 8.61 -26.80
CA PHE A 81 -3.91 8.93 -27.07
C PHE A 81 -4.26 10.41 -26.85
N GLY A 82 -3.25 11.28 -26.71
CA GLY A 82 -3.44 12.73 -26.60
C GLY A 82 -3.64 13.26 -25.18
N ALA A 83 -3.42 12.47 -24.13
CA ALA A 83 -3.47 12.98 -22.77
C ALA A 83 -2.30 13.92 -22.48
N GLU A 84 -2.58 15.04 -21.81
CA GLU A 84 -1.56 15.90 -21.21
C GLU A 84 -1.32 15.49 -19.75
N ILE A 85 -0.05 15.42 -19.34
CA ILE A 85 0.34 15.11 -17.97
C ILE A 85 1.07 16.32 -17.41
N LYS A 86 0.54 16.91 -16.34
CA LYS A 86 1.13 18.05 -15.64
C LYS A 86 1.64 17.62 -14.27
N CYS A 87 2.96 17.71 -14.08
CA CYS A 87 3.61 17.51 -12.79
C CYS A 87 3.72 18.85 -12.04
N ASN A 88 3.98 18.81 -10.73
CA ASN A 88 4.05 20.00 -9.86
C ASN A 88 2.77 20.86 -9.93
N ALA A 89 1.64 20.24 -10.18
CA ALA A 89 0.33 20.86 -10.38
C ALA A 89 -0.63 20.40 -9.26
N ALA A 90 -0.30 20.72 -8.01
CA ALA A 90 -1.11 20.31 -6.86
C ALA A 90 -2.49 20.96 -6.92
N VAL A 91 -3.55 20.14 -6.94
CA VAL A 91 -4.94 20.60 -6.90
C VAL A 91 -5.26 21.11 -5.51
N ALA A 92 -5.79 22.33 -5.42
CA ALA A 92 -6.27 22.94 -4.19
C ALA A 92 -7.73 22.59 -3.92
N GLU A 93 -8.59 22.68 -4.94
CA GLU A 93 -10.02 22.38 -4.81
C GLU A 93 -10.66 21.97 -6.14
N VAL A 94 -11.79 21.26 -6.04
CA VAL A 94 -12.72 21.02 -7.15
C VAL A 94 -13.69 22.20 -7.23
N ILE A 95 -13.79 22.82 -8.40
CA ILE A 95 -14.66 23.98 -8.62
C ILE A 95 -16.08 23.48 -8.83
N VAL A 96 -16.99 23.82 -7.92
CA VAL A 96 -18.40 23.40 -7.97
C VAL A 96 -19.34 24.57 -8.25
N ARG A 97 -20.20 24.44 -9.26
CA ARG A 97 -21.25 25.41 -9.60
C ARG A 97 -22.60 24.69 -9.74
N ASN A 98 -23.62 25.15 -9.02
CA ASN A 98 -24.97 24.58 -9.05
C ASN A 98 -25.01 23.04 -8.87
N GLY A 99 -24.19 22.51 -7.96
CA GLY A 99 -24.10 21.06 -7.68
C GLY A 99 -23.35 20.24 -8.74
N ARG A 100 -22.67 20.88 -9.70
CA ARG A 100 -21.86 20.23 -10.74
C ARG A 100 -20.40 20.67 -10.63
N SER A 101 -19.47 19.74 -10.78
CA SER A 101 -18.06 20.05 -10.97
C SER A 101 -17.84 20.66 -12.35
N VAL A 102 -17.10 21.77 -12.40
CA VAL A 102 -16.75 22.44 -13.66
C VAL A 102 -15.24 22.48 -13.91
N GLY A 103 -14.44 21.86 -13.04
CA GLY A 103 -12.98 21.91 -13.11
C GLY A 103 -12.29 21.78 -11.76
N VAL A 104 -11.01 22.11 -11.75
CA VAL A 104 -10.16 22.14 -10.55
C VAL A 104 -9.35 23.44 -10.52
N ALA A 105 -9.14 23.97 -9.33
CA ALA A 105 -8.20 25.05 -9.08
C ALA A 105 -6.92 24.47 -8.48
N LEU A 106 -5.77 24.95 -8.93
CA LEU A 106 -4.46 24.54 -8.44
C LEU A 106 -3.96 25.45 -7.33
N GLN A 107 -3.03 24.96 -6.51
CA GLN A 107 -2.42 25.73 -5.42
C GLN A 107 -1.65 26.96 -5.90
N ASN A 108 -1.20 26.98 -7.16
CA ASN A 108 -0.52 28.13 -7.77
C ASN A 108 -1.49 29.22 -8.26
N GLY A 109 -2.81 29.00 -8.17
CA GLY A 109 -3.85 29.92 -8.61
C GLY A 109 -4.38 29.69 -10.03
N ASP A 110 -3.85 28.70 -10.77
CA ASP A 110 -4.36 28.34 -12.09
C ASP A 110 -5.64 27.51 -12.01
N ASP A 111 -6.58 27.76 -12.92
CA ASP A 111 -7.81 26.97 -13.07
C ASP A 111 -7.76 26.07 -14.31
N TYR A 112 -8.26 24.84 -14.18
CA TYR A 112 -8.49 23.91 -15.29
C TYR A 112 -9.96 23.51 -15.35
N TYR A 113 -10.64 23.90 -16.41
CA TYR A 113 -12.06 23.63 -16.61
C TYR A 113 -12.28 22.30 -17.35
N ALA A 114 -13.24 21.50 -16.88
CA ALA A 114 -13.59 20.20 -17.46
C ALA A 114 -15.05 19.82 -17.16
N ASP A 115 -15.66 19.05 -18.06
CA ASP A 115 -17.00 18.48 -17.87
C ASP A 115 -17.06 17.33 -16.87
N VAL A 116 -15.94 16.63 -16.72
CA VAL A 116 -15.77 15.48 -15.84
C VAL A 116 -14.43 15.60 -15.11
N VAL A 117 -14.47 15.41 -13.80
CA VAL A 117 -13.30 15.34 -12.92
C VAL A 117 -13.28 13.95 -12.26
N LEU A 118 -12.19 13.22 -12.40
CA LEU A 118 -11.96 11.96 -11.68
C LEU A 118 -10.83 12.14 -10.66
N SER A 119 -11.12 11.86 -9.39
CA SER A 119 -10.12 11.82 -8.32
C SER A 119 -9.60 10.41 -8.11
N SER A 120 -8.30 10.21 -8.31
CA SER A 120 -7.60 8.97 -7.95
C SER A 120 -7.02 8.99 -6.52
N LEU A 121 -7.31 10.05 -5.74
CA LEU A 121 -6.80 10.20 -4.38
C LEU A 121 -7.54 9.28 -3.39
N ASP A 122 -7.05 9.19 -2.15
CA ASP A 122 -7.78 8.51 -1.09
C ASP A 122 -9.11 9.24 -0.75
N PRO A 123 -10.05 8.58 -0.05
CA PRO A 123 -11.36 9.16 0.23
C PRO A 123 -11.30 10.44 1.06
N LYS A 124 -10.36 10.58 2.01
CA LYS A 124 -10.25 11.79 2.83
C LYS A 124 -9.80 12.97 1.99
N GLN A 125 -8.82 12.78 1.11
CA GLN A 125 -8.44 13.81 0.15
C GLN A 125 -9.59 14.19 -0.79
N THR A 126 -10.24 13.18 -1.38
CA THR A 126 -11.30 13.35 -2.37
C THR A 126 -12.53 14.11 -1.85
N PHE A 127 -12.95 13.85 -0.60
CA PHE A 127 -14.18 14.40 -0.04
C PHE A 127 -13.97 15.48 1.02
N LEU A 128 -12.89 15.44 1.80
CA LEU A 128 -12.70 16.36 2.93
C LEU A 128 -11.67 17.45 2.64
N ASN A 129 -10.73 17.22 1.72
CA ASN A 129 -9.70 18.20 1.38
C ASN A 129 -10.06 19.00 0.11
N LEU A 130 -10.39 18.31 -0.99
CA LEU A 130 -10.60 18.97 -2.29
C LEU A 130 -11.99 19.58 -2.47
N VAL A 131 -12.93 19.34 -1.56
CA VAL A 131 -14.33 19.74 -1.72
C VAL A 131 -14.82 20.44 -0.46
N ASP A 132 -15.41 21.62 -0.62
CA ASP A 132 -16.08 22.31 0.47
C ASP A 132 -17.27 21.48 0.99
N ALA A 133 -17.31 21.27 2.30
CA ALA A 133 -18.32 20.49 3.02
C ALA A 133 -19.77 20.89 2.65
N LYS A 134 -20.04 22.15 2.28
CA LYS A 134 -21.39 22.59 1.86
C LYS A 134 -21.92 21.87 0.62
N HIS A 135 -21.04 21.25 -0.17
CA HIS A 135 -21.40 20.50 -1.38
C HIS A 135 -21.66 19.01 -1.11
N LEU A 136 -21.48 18.56 0.13
CA LEU A 136 -21.57 17.15 0.50
C LEU A 136 -22.66 16.90 1.55
N PRO A 137 -23.36 15.77 1.49
CA PRO A 137 -24.25 15.33 2.56
C PRO A 137 -23.47 15.12 3.87
N THR A 138 -24.06 15.54 5.00
CA THR A 138 -23.43 15.44 6.32
C THR A 138 -23.09 13.99 6.70
N ASP A 139 -23.94 13.03 6.35
CA ASP A 139 -23.73 11.60 6.61
C ASP A 139 -22.53 11.03 5.84
N LEU A 140 -22.27 11.52 4.62
CA LEU A 140 -21.07 11.19 3.87
C LEU A 140 -19.82 11.78 4.53
N ILE A 141 -19.84 13.07 4.92
CA ILE A 141 -18.73 13.71 5.63
C ILE A 141 -18.38 12.92 6.90
N ASP A 142 -19.39 12.57 7.70
CA ASP A 142 -19.21 11.77 8.91
C ASP A 142 -18.60 10.39 8.62
N SER A 143 -19.07 9.73 7.56
CA SER A 143 -18.57 8.43 7.14
C SER A 143 -17.11 8.49 6.71
N ILE A 144 -16.73 9.47 5.88
CA ILE A 144 -15.35 9.63 5.40
C ILE A 144 -14.41 10.09 6.52
N THR A 145 -14.89 10.93 7.44
CA THR A 145 -14.10 11.35 8.61
C THR A 145 -13.72 10.16 9.48
N LYS A 146 -14.65 9.21 9.66
CA LYS A 146 -14.45 7.96 10.42
C LYS A 146 -13.76 6.87 9.61
N PHE A 147 -13.60 7.05 8.31
CA PHE A 147 -12.95 6.08 7.44
C PHE A 147 -11.49 5.86 7.88
N ASN A 148 -11.18 4.64 8.28
CA ASN A 148 -9.88 4.24 8.78
C ASN A 148 -8.89 4.12 7.62
N THR A 149 -7.93 5.05 7.62
CA THR A 149 -6.80 5.14 6.69
C THR A 149 -5.48 5.00 7.45
N TYR A 150 -5.45 4.48 8.67
CA TYR A 150 -4.21 4.35 9.43
C TYR A 150 -3.24 3.41 8.71
N GLY A 151 -2.08 3.96 8.32
CA GLY A 151 -0.98 3.19 7.77
C GLY A 151 -0.28 2.38 8.84
N SER A 152 0.11 1.17 8.47
CA SER A 152 0.73 0.19 9.34
C SER A 152 2.06 -0.34 8.81
N SER A 153 2.48 0.09 7.61
CA SER A 153 3.61 -0.46 6.89
C SER A 153 4.75 0.54 6.76
N GLY A 154 5.97 0.06 6.91
CA GLY A 154 7.19 0.80 6.58
C GLY A 154 7.92 0.15 5.40
N LYS A 155 8.93 0.85 4.89
CA LYS A 155 9.84 0.33 3.88
C LYS A 155 11.28 0.65 4.24
N VAL A 156 12.15 -0.35 4.14
CA VAL A 156 13.60 -0.16 4.29
C VAL A 156 14.26 -0.66 3.01
N ASN A 157 14.94 0.24 2.30
CA ASN A 157 15.72 -0.10 1.12
C ASN A 157 17.21 -0.05 1.46
N LEU A 158 17.94 -1.09 1.06
CA LEU A 158 19.38 -1.21 1.27
C LEU A 158 20.08 -1.25 -0.10
N ALA A 159 21.06 -0.38 -0.29
CA ALA A 159 22.02 -0.53 -1.37
C ALA A 159 23.17 -1.40 -0.86
N LEU A 160 23.52 -2.45 -1.59
CA LEU A 160 24.46 -3.48 -1.17
C LEU A 160 25.70 -3.54 -2.08
N ASP A 161 26.85 -3.83 -1.48
CA ASP A 161 28.16 -4.04 -2.14
C ASP A 161 28.38 -5.50 -2.60
N GLY A 162 27.32 -6.28 -2.65
CA GLY A 162 27.39 -7.69 -2.99
C GLY A 162 26.08 -8.39 -2.69
N LEU A 163 26.06 -9.69 -2.92
CA LEU A 163 24.88 -10.49 -2.64
C LEU A 163 24.79 -10.80 -1.14
N PRO A 164 23.58 -10.73 -0.55
CA PRO A 164 23.36 -11.29 0.77
C PRO A 164 23.58 -12.80 0.73
N ASP A 165 24.19 -13.34 1.78
CA ASP A 165 24.48 -14.76 1.94
C ASP A 165 23.56 -15.34 3.02
N LEU A 166 22.55 -16.11 2.61
CA LEU A 166 21.55 -16.65 3.54
C LEU A 166 22.12 -17.83 4.32
N ALA A 167 22.07 -17.79 5.64
CA ALA A 167 22.62 -18.87 6.48
C ALA A 167 21.99 -20.25 6.19
N CYS A 168 20.72 -20.29 5.81
CA CYS A 168 20.00 -21.53 5.50
C CYS A 168 20.24 -22.07 4.08
N MET A 169 20.73 -21.21 3.17
CA MET A 169 21.03 -21.58 1.78
C MET A 169 22.16 -20.68 1.25
N PRO A 170 23.42 -20.95 1.65
CA PRO A 170 24.52 -20.05 1.32
C PRO A 170 24.86 -20.01 -0.17
N GLY A 171 25.45 -18.90 -0.58
CA GLY A 171 25.95 -18.64 -1.93
C GLY A 171 24.92 -18.05 -2.90
N PRO A 172 25.35 -17.63 -4.10
CA PRO A 172 24.44 -17.08 -5.11
C PRO A 172 23.49 -18.16 -5.64
N GLY A 173 22.23 -17.80 -5.88
CA GLY A 173 21.28 -18.73 -6.47
C GLY A 173 19.90 -18.15 -6.73
N ARG A 174 19.03 -18.98 -7.33
CA ARG A 174 17.63 -18.60 -7.65
C ARG A 174 16.80 -18.23 -6.43
N HIS A 175 17.20 -18.66 -5.23
CA HIS A 175 16.53 -18.30 -3.99
C HIS A 175 16.62 -16.78 -3.69
N LEU A 176 17.63 -16.08 -4.22
CA LEU A 176 17.76 -14.61 -4.13
C LEU A 176 16.92 -13.86 -5.18
N ALA A 177 16.39 -14.56 -6.19
CA ALA A 177 15.52 -14.00 -7.22
C ALA A 177 14.02 -14.18 -6.90
N GLY A 178 13.69 -14.72 -5.73
CA GLY A 178 12.33 -14.84 -5.21
C GLY A 178 12.04 -13.84 -4.09
N ALA A 179 10.84 -13.97 -3.49
CA ALA A 179 10.50 -13.29 -2.26
C ALA A 179 11.07 -14.04 -1.05
N ILE A 180 11.69 -13.32 -0.12
CA ILE A 180 12.23 -13.82 1.14
C ILE A 180 11.36 -13.28 2.26
N SER A 181 10.68 -14.17 2.98
CA SER A 181 9.77 -13.82 4.08
C SER A 181 10.40 -14.11 5.44
N ILE A 182 10.42 -13.13 6.34
CA ILE A 182 10.79 -13.31 7.75
C ILE A 182 9.51 -13.44 8.57
N SER A 183 9.06 -14.69 8.73
CA SER A 183 7.80 -15.05 9.41
C SER A 183 7.92 -16.44 10.06
N PRO A 184 8.72 -16.61 11.14
CA PRO A 184 9.07 -17.93 11.65
C PRO A 184 7.89 -18.70 12.27
N ASN A 185 6.93 -18.02 12.90
CA ASN A 185 5.72 -18.60 13.46
C ASN A 185 4.62 -17.54 13.68
N LEU A 186 3.39 -17.97 13.97
CA LEU A 186 2.24 -17.07 14.16
C LEU A 186 2.41 -16.17 15.40
N ASP A 187 3.11 -16.61 16.45
CA ASP A 187 3.33 -15.78 17.64
C ASP A 187 4.33 -14.65 17.37
N TYR A 188 5.29 -14.86 16.48
CA TYR A 188 6.18 -13.80 16.00
C TYR A 188 5.38 -12.68 15.32
N LEU A 189 4.49 -13.07 14.40
CA LEU A 189 3.63 -12.12 13.69
C LEU A 189 2.66 -11.38 14.63
N GLU A 190 2.10 -12.08 15.62
CA GLU A 190 1.21 -11.48 16.62
C GLU A 190 1.96 -10.52 17.55
N ARG A 191 3.15 -10.89 18.04
CA ARG A 191 3.98 -10.00 18.87
C ARG A 191 4.42 -8.75 18.10
N ALA A 192 4.73 -8.88 16.81
CA ALA A 192 5.01 -7.73 15.96
C ALA A 192 3.81 -6.78 15.89
N TYR A 193 2.59 -7.32 15.78
CA TYR A 193 1.36 -6.54 15.84
C TYR A 193 1.14 -5.92 17.23
N ASP A 194 1.39 -6.66 18.32
CA ASP A 194 1.22 -6.15 19.69
C ASP A 194 2.04 -4.88 19.94
N ASP A 195 3.31 -4.84 19.50
CA ASP A 195 4.13 -3.62 19.57
C ASP A 195 3.39 -2.41 18.95
N ALA A 196 2.88 -2.57 17.71
CA ALA A 196 2.12 -1.53 17.01
C ALA A 196 0.78 -1.21 17.66
N LYS A 197 0.03 -2.22 18.09
CA LYS A 197 -1.22 -2.04 18.81
C LYS A 197 -1.06 -1.14 20.05
N TYR A 198 0.10 -1.19 20.71
CA TYR A 198 0.43 -0.33 21.85
C TYR A 198 1.26 0.92 21.49
N GLY A 199 1.35 1.23 20.20
CA GLY A 199 1.89 2.49 19.67
C GLY A 199 3.40 2.51 19.43
N GLU A 200 4.05 1.36 19.31
CA GLU A 200 5.48 1.25 18.96
C GLU A 200 5.63 0.62 17.57
N PHE A 201 6.72 0.87 16.85
CA PHE A 201 7.03 0.02 15.69
C PHE A 201 7.46 -1.38 16.17
N SER A 202 7.25 -2.40 15.34
CA SER A 202 7.64 -3.78 15.68
C SER A 202 9.15 -3.88 15.90
N LYS A 203 9.57 -4.34 17.08
CA LYS A 203 11.00 -4.58 17.38
C LYS A 203 11.56 -5.78 16.61
N ARG A 204 10.66 -6.71 16.27
CA ARG A 204 10.91 -7.92 15.50
C ARG A 204 9.88 -7.97 14.37
N PRO A 205 10.06 -7.19 13.29
CA PRO A 205 9.02 -7.00 12.30
C PRO A 205 8.87 -8.24 11.41
N TYR A 206 7.66 -8.43 10.88
CA TYR A 206 7.49 -9.18 9.65
C TYR A 206 8.13 -8.41 8.50
N MET A 207 8.83 -9.14 7.63
CA MET A 207 9.46 -8.56 6.46
C MET A 207 9.21 -9.43 5.24
N ASP A 208 8.84 -8.77 4.15
CA ASP A 208 8.84 -9.35 2.80
C ASP A 208 9.93 -8.65 1.99
N VAL A 209 10.94 -9.43 1.60
CA VAL A 209 12.20 -8.93 1.06
C VAL A 209 12.37 -9.42 -0.37
N ILE A 210 12.66 -8.48 -1.25
CA ILE A 210 13.01 -8.75 -2.65
C ILE A 210 14.35 -8.11 -2.98
N ILE A 211 15.09 -8.73 -3.90
CA ILE A 211 16.34 -8.20 -4.45
C ILE A 211 16.12 -7.97 -5.96
N PRO A 212 15.50 -6.85 -6.38
CA PRO A 212 15.03 -6.69 -7.75
C PRO A 212 16.14 -6.83 -8.80
N SER A 213 17.37 -6.44 -8.46
CA SER A 213 18.55 -6.59 -9.33
C SER A 213 18.88 -8.04 -9.70
N MET A 214 18.35 -9.04 -8.98
CA MET A 214 18.47 -10.46 -9.34
C MET A 214 17.51 -10.88 -10.45
N ILE A 215 16.49 -10.07 -10.73
CA ILE A 215 15.48 -10.29 -11.77
C ILE A 215 15.74 -9.34 -12.94
N ASP A 216 16.00 -8.07 -12.64
CA ASP A 216 16.29 -7.02 -13.60
C ASP A 216 17.65 -6.37 -13.28
N PRO A 217 18.74 -6.76 -13.97
CA PRO A 217 20.08 -6.24 -13.72
C PRO A 217 20.20 -4.71 -13.84
N ASP A 218 19.29 -4.04 -14.57
CA ASP A 218 19.30 -2.59 -14.75
C ASP A 218 18.87 -1.83 -13.47
N MET A 219 18.38 -2.55 -12.45
CA MET A 219 17.96 -1.98 -11.16
C MET A 219 19.11 -1.63 -10.21
N ALA A 220 20.35 -2.02 -10.53
CA ALA A 220 21.54 -1.67 -9.74
C ALA A 220 22.80 -1.63 -10.62
N PRO A 221 23.84 -0.85 -10.23
CA PRO A 221 25.14 -0.92 -10.91
C PRO A 221 25.75 -2.34 -10.89
N PRO A 222 26.62 -2.70 -11.87
CA PRO A 222 27.27 -4.01 -11.88
C PRO A 222 27.98 -4.34 -10.56
N GLY A 223 27.70 -5.53 -10.02
CA GLY A 223 28.25 -6.01 -8.74
C GLY A 223 27.60 -5.40 -7.49
N LYS A 224 26.64 -4.49 -7.65
CA LYS A 224 25.84 -3.91 -6.57
C LYS A 224 24.43 -4.44 -6.63
N HIS A 225 23.72 -4.37 -5.51
CA HIS A 225 22.35 -4.85 -5.43
C HIS A 225 21.46 -3.90 -4.63
N VAL A 226 20.16 -3.94 -4.91
CA VAL A 226 19.14 -3.28 -4.09
C VAL A 226 18.33 -4.35 -3.39
N MET A 227 18.28 -4.30 -2.06
CA MET A 227 17.37 -5.10 -1.24
C MET A 227 16.23 -4.19 -0.78
N SER A 228 15.00 -4.49 -1.19
CA SER A 228 13.80 -3.75 -0.82
C SER A 228 13.00 -4.56 0.18
N CYS A 229 12.90 -4.06 1.41
CA CYS A 229 12.17 -4.69 2.50
C CYS A 229 10.84 -3.96 2.73
N PHE A 230 9.73 -4.64 2.44
CA PHE A 230 8.43 -4.26 2.98
C PHE A 230 8.36 -4.73 4.44
N VAL A 231 7.90 -3.87 5.34
CA VAL A 231 7.99 -4.10 6.79
C VAL A 231 6.65 -3.87 7.46
N GLN A 232 6.25 -4.82 8.29
CA GLN A 232 5.05 -4.78 9.11
C GLN A 232 5.47 -5.03 10.58
N TYR A 233 5.21 -4.16 11.57
CA TYR A 233 4.33 -3.01 11.61
C TYR A 233 5.10 -1.72 11.99
N ALA A 234 4.80 -0.63 11.27
CA ALA A 234 5.21 0.73 11.61
C ALA A 234 3.94 1.60 11.66
N PRO A 235 3.45 2.02 12.84
CA PRO A 235 2.22 2.79 12.93
C PRO A 235 2.43 4.24 12.48
N TYR A 236 1.39 4.86 11.91
CA TYR A 236 1.44 6.28 11.54
C TYR A 236 1.73 7.20 12.73
N LYS A 237 1.12 6.93 13.88
CA LYS A 237 1.33 7.67 15.14
C LYS A 237 1.93 6.74 16.18
N LEU A 238 2.98 7.19 16.86
CA LEU A 238 3.59 6.46 17.97
C LEU A 238 2.98 6.92 19.29
N ARG A 239 3.02 6.05 20.32
CA ARG A 239 2.52 6.35 21.66
C ARG A 239 3.24 7.56 22.26
N ASP A 240 4.56 7.56 22.13
CA ASP A 240 5.43 8.56 22.73
C ASP A 240 5.67 9.75 21.77
N GLY A 241 4.65 10.13 21.00
CA GLY A 241 4.67 11.29 20.09
C GLY A 241 4.91 10.96 18.61
N GLU A 242 5.38 11.94 17.86
CA GLU A 242 5.60 11.83 16.42
C GLU A 242 6.84 11.00 16.08
N TRP A 243 6.96 10.63 14.79
CA TRP A 243 8.19 10.07 14.25
C TRP A 243 9.30 11.13 14.26
N THR A 244 10.37 10.87 15.01
CA THR A 244 11.62 11.64 14.96
C THR A 244 12.64 10.91 14.10
N ASP A 245 13.69 11.63 13.67
CA ASP A 245 14.80 11.01 12.94
C ASP A 245 15.41 9.83 13.71
N ALA A 246 15.61 9.98 15.02
CA ALA A 246 16.12 8.91 15.89
C ALA A 246 15.19 7.68 15.94
N LYS A 247 13.86 7.87 15.98
CA LYS A 247 12.92 6.73 15.95
C LYS A 247 12.88 6.06 14.57
N ARG A 248 12.98 6.86 13.49
CA ARG A 248 13.10 6.33 12.12
C ARG A 248 14.37 5.49 11.96
N ASP A 249 15.49 5.97 12.48
CA ASP A 249 16.75 5.22 12.45
C ASP A 249 16.66 3.94 13.29
N ALA A 250 16.07 4.00 14.49
CA ALA A 250 15.86 2.83 15.33
C ALA A 250 14.95 1.77 14.67
N PHE A 251 13.93 2.20 13.92
CA PHE A 251 13.12 1.29 13.09
C PHE A 251 13.95 0.64 11.97
N GLY A 252 14.80 1.42 11.30
CA GLY A 252 15.75 0.90 10.31
C GLY A 252 16.76 -0.09 10.91
N ASP A 253 17.23 0.17 12.13
CA ASP A 253 18.14 -0.71 12.87
C ASP A 253 17.43 -2.03 13.22
N ALA A 254 16.20 -1.99 13.74
CA ALA A 254 15.41 -3.20 14.04
C ALA A 254 15.23 -4.13 12.82
N VAL A 255 15.04 -3.53 11.64
CA VAL A 255 14.95 -4.27 10.36
C VAL A 255 16.29 -4.91 9.99
N VAL A 256 17.37 -4.13 9.99
CA VAL A 256 18.71 -4.64 9.62
C VAL A 256 19.20 -5.68 10.62
N ASP A 257 19.00 -5.46 11.92
CA ASP A 257 19.39 -6.38 12.97
C ASP A 257 18.64 -7.70 12.86
N THR A 258 17.33 -7.66 12.61
CA THR A 258 16.53 -8.87 12.41
C THR A 258 16.96 -9.63 11.16
N LEU A 259 17.26 -8.95 10.05
CA LEU A 259 17.75 -9.61 8.83
C LEU A 259 19.16 -10.20 9.02
N ALA A 260 20.04 -9.52 9.74
CA ALA A 260 21.41 -9.97 9.97
C ALA A 260 21.50 -11.31 10.72
N GLU A 261 20.46 -11.71 11.47
CA GLU A 261 20.38 -13.04 12.08
C GLU A 261 20.25 -14.16 11.04
N TYR A 262 19.66 -13.87 9.88
CA TYR A 262 19.47 -14.82 8.77
C TYR A 262 20.49 -14.62 7.66
N ILE A 263 21.14 -13.45 7.60
CA ILE A 263 22.05 -13.02 6.56
C ILE A 263 23.36 -12.53 7.22
N PRO A 264 24.28 -13.44 7.58
CA PRO A 264 25.43 -13.10 8.42
C PRO A 264 26.33 -12.00 7.85
N ASN A 265 26.46 -11.91 6.53
CA ASN A 265 27.28 -10.89 5.86
C ASN A 265 26.57 -9.54 5.65
N LEU A 266 25.29 -9.40 6.02
CA LEU A 266 24.47 -8.26 5.61
C LEU A 266 25.04 -6.92 6.05
N LYS A 267 25.43 -6.80 7.32
CA LYS A 267 25.90 -5.53 7.89
C LYS A 267 27.18 -5.02 7.20
N ASP A 268 28.03 -5.95 6.75
CA ASP A 268 29.30 -5.63 6.10
C ASP A 268 29.14 -5.14 4.67
N ILE A 269 28.03 -5.50 4.00
CA ILE A 269 27.78 -5.17 2.61
C ILE A 269 26.80 -4.01 2.41
N ILE A 270 26.23 -3.41 3.47
CA ILE A 270 25.33 -2.25 3.33
C ILE A 270 26.15 -0.99 2.99
N LEU A 271 25.88 -0.41 1.83
CA LEU A 271 26.44 0.88 1.37
C LEU A 271 25.57 2.06 1.77
N HIS A 272 24.25 1.89 1.70
CA HIS A 272 23.29 2.94 2.04
C HIS A 272 21.97 2.32 2.51
N ARG A 273 21.27 3.04 3.38
CA ARG A 273 19.96 2.68 3.90
C ARG A 273 18.99 3.85 3.73
N GLN A 274 17.84 3.56 3.14
CA GLN A 274 16.68 4.45 3.14
C GLN A 274 15.58 3.83 3.99
N VAL A 275 15.01 4.62 4.90
CA VAL A 275 13.87 4.22 5.74
C VAL A 275 12.68 5.12 5.41
N LEU A 276 11.53 4.53 5.10
CA LEU A 276 10.27 5.21 4.82
C LEU A 276 9.21 4.72 5.81
N THR A 277 8.71 5.63 6.63
CA THR A 277 7.60 5.42 7.56
C THR A 277 6.26 5.77 6.90
N PRO A 278 5.10 5.44 7.50
CA PRO A 278 3.81 5.92 6.98
C PRO A 278 3.73 7.45 6.82
N VAL A 279 4.41 8.22 7.68
CA VAL A 279 4.48 9.69 7.57
C VAL A 279 5.29 10.12 6.35
N ASP A 280 6.38 9.42 6.04
CA ASP A 280 7.17 9.69 4.84
C ASP A 280 6.39 9.33 3.57
N ILE A 281 5.59 8.25 3.62
CA ILE A 281 4.68 7.84 2.54
C ILE A 281 3.63 8.93 2.30
N GLU A 282 2.94 9.39 3.35
CA GLU A 282 1.97 10.49 3.24
C GLU A 282 2.61 11.73 2.64
N ARG A 283 3.76 12.17 3.18
CA ARG A 283 4.46 13.37 2.71
C ARG A 283 4.87 13.30 1.24
N THR A 284 5.25 12.11 0.76
CA THR A 284 5.77 11.93 -0.59
C THR A 284 4.65 11.73 -1.62
N THR A 285 3.56 11.07 -1.24
CA THR A 285 2.53 10.60 -2.18
C THR A 285 1.16 11.24 -1.98
N GLY A 286 0.95 11.96 -0.88
CA GLY A 286 -0.33 12.56 -0.51
C GLY A 286 -1.37 11.56 0.04
N ILE A 287 -0.99 10.29 0.22
CA ILE A 287 -1.89 9.25 0.75
C ILE A 287 -2.11 9.49 2.24
N THR A 288 -3.34 9.85 2.63
CA THR A 288 -3.66 10.15 4.03
C THR A 288 -3.36 8.97 4.95
N GLN A 289 -2.63 9.29 6.02
CA GLN A 289 -2.10 8.43 7.06
C GLN A 289 -1.21 7.28 6.57
N GLY A 290 -0.73 7.34 5.31
CA GLY A 290 0.22 6.38 4.75
C GLY A 290 -0.32 4.97 4.53
N ASN A 291 -1.64 4.76 4.54
CA ASN A 291 -2.22 3.45 4.26
C ASN A 291 -2.15 3.15 2.76
N ILE A 292 -1.29 2.20 2.39
CA ILE A 292 -0.97 1.83 1.01
C ILE A 292 -2.17 1.31 0.19
N PHE A 293 -3.29 1.00 0.84
CA PHE A 293 -4.54 0.64 0.18
C PHE A 293 -5.55 1.79 0.13
N HIS A 294 -5.20 2.99 0.61
CA HIS A 294 -6.07 4.16 0.76
C HIS A 294 -7.24 3.94 1.73
N GLY A 295 -7.11 2.96 2.64
CA GLY A 295 -8.13 2.61 3.60
C GLY A 295 -8.12 1.12 3.94
N GLU A 296 -8.46 0.80 5.18
CA GLU A 296 -8.39 -0.55 5.74
C GLU A 296 -9.20 -1.58 4.93
N LEU A 297 -8.69 -2.82 4.88
CA LEU A 297 -9.32 -3.96 4.19
C LEU A 297 -10.19 -4.78 5.15
N THR A 298 -10.92 -4.10 6.04
CA THR A 298 -11.86 -4.72 6.98
C THR A 298 -13.27 -4.75 6.43
N LEU A 299 -14.08 -5.71 6.91
CA LEU A 299 -15.49 -5.82 6.55
C LEU A 299 -16.28 -4.52 6.74
N SER A 300 -15.90 -3.69 7.71
CA SER A 300 -16.53 -2.38 7.98
C SER A 300 -16.34 -1.33 6.89
N GLN A 301 -15.43 -1.53 5.93
CA GLN A 301 -15.01 -0.52 4.96
C GLN A 301 -14.81 -1.08 3.54
N LEU A 302 -15.31 -2.29 3.28
CA LEU A 302 -15.17 -3.01 2.03
C LEU A 302 -16.49 -3.13 1.27
N PHE A 303 -16.39 -3.53 0.01
CA PHE A 303 -17.53 -3.72 -0.89
C PHE A 303 -18.39 -2.45 -0.99
N PHE A 304 -19.68 -2.56 -0.69
CA PHE A 304 -20.64 -1.47 -0.73
C PHE A 304 -20.40 -0.40 0.35
N LEU A 305 -19.48 -0.64 1.29
CA LEU A 305 -19.05 0.32 2.31
C LEU A 305 -17.77 1.07 1.91
N ARG A 306 -17.21 0.84 0.72
CA ARG A 306 -15.98 1.48 0.24
C ARG A 306 -16.26 2.55 -0.82
N PRO A 307 -16.10 3.85 -0.54
CA PRO A 307 -15.61 4.43 0.73
C PRO A 307 -16.71 4.67 1.78
N ALA A 308 -17.98 4.62 1.37
CA ALA A 308 -19.14 4.78 2.24
C ALA A 308 -20.37 4.10 1.60
N ALA A 309 -21.34 3.73 2.43
CA ALA A 309 -22.63 3.20 1.96
C ALA A 309 -23.30 4.18 0.99
N GLY A 310 -23.80 3.67 -0.14
CA GLY A 310 -24.42 4.50 -1.19
C GLY A 310 -23.43 5.13 -2.17
N TYR A 311 -22.14 5.18 -1.84
CA TYR A 311 -21.09 5.83 -2.65
C TYR A 311 -20.07 4.84 -3.24
N ALA A 312 -20.29 3.54 -3.11
CA ALA A 312 -19.39 2.49 -3.62
C ALA A 312 -19.43 2.27 -5.14
N LYS A 313 -20.21 3.05 -5.88
CA LYS A 313 -20.35 2.98 -7.35
C LYS A 313 -19.63 4.13 -8.06
N TYR A 314 -18.48 4.55 -7.54
CA TYR A 314 -17.57 5.55 -8.15
C TYR A 314 -18.09 6.99 -8.25
N ARG A 315 -19.41 7.21 -8.18
CA ARG A 315 -20.04 8.52 -8.19
C ARG A 315 -19.87 9.23 -6.86
N THR A 316 -19.82 10.56 -6.92
CA THR A 316 -19.94 11.44 -5.75
C THR A 316 -21.31 12.14 -5.76
N PRO A 317 -21.71 12.83 -4.68
CA PRO A 317 -22.90 13.69 -4.69
C PRO A 317 -22.84 14.84 -5.71
N ILE A 318 -21.64 15.20 -6.18
CA ILE A 318 -21.41 16.31 -7.10
C ILE A 318 -21.45 15.77 -8.54
N LYS A 319 -22.35 16.29 -9.36
CA LYS A 319 -22.48 15.84 -10.76
C LYS A 319 -21.18 16.14 -11.51
N GLY A 320 -20.68 15.17 -12.29
CA GLY A 320 -19.43 15.32 -13.03
C GLY A 320 -18.17 15.11 -12.20
N TYR A 321 -18.27 14.80 -10.90
CA TYR A 321 -17.13 14.44 -10.05
C TYR A 321 -17.20 12.98 -9.61
N TYR A 322 -16.12 12.24 -9.85
CA TYR A 322 -16.02 10.80 -9.66
C TYR A 322 -14.77 10.45 -8.86
N GLN A 323 -14.78 9.29 -8.22
CA GLN A 323 -13.64 8.68 -7.55
C GLN A 323 -13.20 7.42 -8.29
N CYS A 324 -11.90 7.25 -8.48
CA CYS A 324 -11.33 6.21 -9.34
C CYS A 324 -10.05 5.55 -8.79
N GLY A 325 -9.66 5.90 -7.55
CA GLY A 325 -8.47 5.37 -6.89
C GLY A 325 -8.72 4.14 -6.01
N SER A 326 -7.65 3.65 -5.37
CA SER A 326 -7.63 2.51 -4.44
C SER A 326 -8.59 2.63 -3.24
N GLY A 327 -9.04 3.86 -2.96
CA GLY A 327 -10.06 4.15 -1.94
C GLY A 327 -11.47 3.67 -2.31
N THR A 328 -11.66 3.15 -3.53
CA THR A 328 -12.91 2.58 -4.03
C THR A 328 -12.83 1.06 -4.17
N HIS A 329 -13.97 0.40 -4.30
CA HIS A 329 -14.01 -1.04 -4.63
C HIS A 329 -13.42 -1.29 -6.03
N PRO A 330 -12.67 -2.39 -6.29
CA PRO A 330 -12.43 -3.55 -5.44
C PRO A 330 -11.46 -3.39 -4.27
N GLY A 331 -10.61 -2.37 -4.26
CA GLY A 331 -9.64 -2.14 -3.19
C GLY A 331 -8.31 -1.64 -3.73
N GLY A 332 -7.29 -1.67 -2.88
CA GLY A 332 -5.96 -1.20 -3.23
C GLY A 332 -5.05 -2.29 -3.81
N GLY A 333 -3.90 -1.86 -4.31
CA GLY A 333 -2.96 -2.66 -5.09
C GLY A 333 -2.84 -2.14 -6.53
N ILE A 334 -1.82 -2.58 -7.27
CA ILE A 334 -1.58 -2.15 -8.65
C ILE A 334 -2.43 -3.00 -9.62
N MET A 335 -3.76 -2.91 -9.48
CA MET A 335 -4.72 -3.70 -10.26
C MET A 335 -5.43 -2.90 -11.38
N GLY A 336 -5.46 -1.58 -11.30
CA GLY A 336 -6.09 -0.70 -12.29
C GLY A 336 -7.64 -0.76 -12.38
N SER A 337 -8.28 -1.75 -11.74
CA SER A 337 -9.73 -1.94 -11.81
C SER A 337 -10.57 -0.78 -11.23
N PRO A 338 -10.22 -0.12 -10.11
CA PRO A 338 -10.93 1.09 -9.68
C PRO A 338 -11.06 2.15 -10.78
N GLY A 339 -9.95 2.43 -11.47
CA GLY A 339 -9.91 3.38 -12.58
C GLY A 339 -10.80 2.95 -13.74
N GLN A 340 -10.66 1.70 -14.16
CA GLN A 340 -11.43 1.15 -15.26
C GLN A 340 -12.95 1.16 -14.98
N LEU A 341 -13.36 0.79 -13.77
CA LEU A 341 -14.76 0.70 -13.39
C LEU A 341 -15.38 2.11 -13.21
N ALA A 342 -14.62 3.07 -12.69
CA ALA A 342 -15.05 4.46 -12.62
C ALA A 342 -15.30 5.05 -14.01
N VAL A 343 -14.40 4.83 -14.96
CA VAL A 343 -14.58 5.29 -16.36
C VAL A 343 -15.82 4.66 -17.01
N ARG A 344 -16.10 3.38 -16.76
CA ARG A 344 -17.35 2.75 -17.24
C ARG A 344 -18.60 3.40 -16.66
N GLU A 345 -18.52 3.94 -15.45
CA GLU A 345 -19.64 4.67 -14.86
C GLU A 345 -19.79 6.07 -15.47
N VAL A 346 -18.68 6.77 -15.72
CA VAL A 346 -18.66 8.06 -16.43
C VAL A 346 -19.29 7.92 -17.82
N LEU A 347 -18.92 6.90 -18.59
CA LEU A 347 -19.39 6.68 -19.95
C LEU A 347 -20.90 6.41 -20.07
N LYS A 348 -21.61 6.15 -18.97
CA LYS A 348 -23.09 6.02 -18.99
C LYS A 348 -23.79 7.38 -19.02
N GLU A 349 -23.07 8.46 -18.71
CA GLU A 349 -23.62 9.82 -18.64
C GLU A 349 -23.18 10.74 -19.78
N LEU A 350 -22.23 10.28 -20.60
CA LEU A 350 -21.78 10.96 -21.81
C LEU A 350 -22.62 10.50 -23.01
#